data_AF-A0A7J8P302-F1
#
_entry.id   AF-A0A7J8P302-F1
#
_cell.length_a   1.000
_cell.length_b   1.000
_cell.length_c   1.000
_cell.angle_alpha   90.00
_cell.angle_beta   90.00
_cell.angle_gamma   90.00
#
_symmetry.space_group_name_H-M   'P 1'
#
loop_
_entity.id
_entity.type
_entity.pdbx_description
1 polymer ?
#
loop_
_entity_poly.entity_id
_entity_poly.type
_entity_poly.pdbx_seq_one_letter_code
_entity_poly.pdbx_strand_id
1 'polypeptide(L)'
;YWPDPQRGIKEAYRVLKQGGKACLIGPVYPTFWLSRFFADVWMLFPKEEEYIEWFEKAGFKDVQLKRIGPKWYRGVRRHGLIMGCSVTGVKPTSGDSPLQLGPKAEDVSKPVNPFVFLLRFMLGATAAAYYVLVPIYMWLKDQFVPEGQPI
;
A
#
# COMPACT_ATOMS: atom_id res chain seq x y z
N TYR A 1 7.08 -3.03 -7.35
CA TYR A 1 5.71 -3.17 -7.89
C TYR A 1 5.16 -1.80 -8.28
N TRP A 2 5.37 -0.76 -7.45
CA TRP A 2 5.02 0.62 -7.82
C TRP A 2 5.77 1.06 -9.09
N PRO A 3 5.17 1.83 -10.00
CA PRO A 3 3.82 2.43 -9.95
C PRO A 3 2.66 1.52 -10.44
N ASP A 4 2.93 0.29 -10.88
CA ASP A 4 1.93 -0.64 -11.43
C ASP A 4 1.87 -1.95 -10.61
N PRO A 5 1.16 -1.95 -9.46
CA PRO A 5 1.03 -3.12 -8.59
C PRO A 5 0.49 -4.35 -9.32
N GLN A 6 -0.47 -4.15 -10.23
CA GLN A 6 -1.11 -5.24 -10.95
C GLN A 6 -0.11 -5.99 -11.84
N ARG A 7 0.80 -5.28 -12.54
CA ARG A 7 1.89 -5.92 -13.29
C ARG A 7 2.87 -6.66 -12.38
N GLY A 8 3.21 -6.09 -11.24
CA GLY A 8 4.09 -6.74 -10.26
C GLY A 8 3.52 -8.06 -9.75
N ILE A 9 2.21 -8.09 -9.45
CA ILE A 9 1.51 -9.30 -9.00
C ILE A 9 1.36 -10.31 -10.14
N LYS A 10 1.08 -9.85 -11.38
CA LYS A 10 1.08 -10.72 -12.57
C LYS A 10 2.43 -11.41 -12.76
N GLU A 11 3.52 -10.67 -12.58
CA GLU A 11 4.87 -11.22 -12.68
C GLU A 11 5.15 -12.23 -11.56
N ALA A 12 4.69 -11.96 -10.34
CA ALA A 12 4.75 -12.93 -9.24
C ALA A 12 4.01 -14.23 -9.59
N TYR A 13 2.84 -14.15 -10.24
CA TYR A 13 2.13 -15.33 -10.72
C TYR A 13 2.96 -16.11 -11.73
N ARG A 14 3.58 -15.44 -12.71
CA ARG A 14 4.40 -16.09 -13.74
C ARG A 14 5.55 -16.90 -13.15
N VAL A 15 6.31 -16.31 -12.22
CA VAL A 15 7.53 -16.92 -11.67
C VAL A 15 7.27 -18.00 -10.62
N LEU A 16 6.12 -17.97 -9.95
CA LEU A 16 5.78 -18.97 -8.94
C LEU A 16 5.53 -20.34 -9.58
N LYS A 17 5.92 -21.40 -8.85
CA LYS A 17 5.52 -22.78 -9.17
C LYS A 17 4.05 -23.00 -8.81
N GLN A 18 3.42 -23.99 -9.43
CA GLN A 18 2.09 -24.45 -9.03
C GLN A 18 2.07 -24.82 -7.54
N GLY A 19 1.02 -24.41 -6.83
CA GLY A 19 0.88 -24.53 -5.38
C GLY A 19 1.70 -23.49 -4.59
N GLY A 20 2.53 -22.69 -5.26
CA GLY A 20 3.31 -21.63 -4.61
C GLY A 20 2.43 -20.51 -4.06
N LYS A 21 2.84 -19.93 -2.94
CA LYS A 21 2.14 -18.83 -2.27
C LYS A 21 2.86 -17.50 -2.51
N ALA A 22 2.17 -16.55 -3.11
CA ALA A 22 2.60 -15.15 -3.14
C ALA A 22 2.23 -14.46 -1.83
N CYS A 23 3.08 -13.54 -1.37
CA CYS A 23 2.81 -12.64 -0.26
C CYS A 23 3.24 -11.22 -0.65
N LEU A 24 2.32 -10.27 -0.54
CA LEU A 24 2.59 -8.86 -0.73
C LEU A 24 2.28 -8.12 0.57
N ILE A 25 3.17 -7.22 0.97
CA ILE A 25 2.99 -6.37 2.15
C ILE A 25 2.94 -4.93 1.67
N GLY A 26 1.97 -4.16 2.14
CA GLY A 26 1.79 -2.78 1.72
C GLY A 26 1.00 -1.95 2.72
N PRO A 27 1.07 -0.62 2.60
CA PRO A 27 0.26 0.30 3.39
C PRO A 27 -1.21 0.22 2.97
N VAL A 28 -2.10 0.52 3.91
CA VAL A 28 -3.55 0.60 3.68
C VAL A 28 -4.00 2.05 3.72
N TYR A 29 -4.86 2.41 2.78
CA TYR A 29 -5.49 3.73 2.71
C TYR A 29 -6.01 4.20 4.09
N PRO A 30 -5.61 5.39 4.55
CA PRO A 30 -5.97 5.89 5.87
C PRO A 30 -7.44 6.35 5.92
N THR A 31 -8.00 6.47 7.12
CA THR A 31 -9.38 6.96 7.30
C THR A 31 -9.46 8.43 7.73
N PHE A 32 -8.40 9.00 8.27
CA PHE A 32 -8.35 10.42 8.62
C PHE A 32 -8.15 11.29 7.38
N TRP A 33 -8.90 12.38 7.27
CA TRP A 33 -8.97 13.21 6.05
C TRP A 33 -7.61 13.76 5.61
N LEU A 34 -6.78 14.23 6.55
CA LEU A 34 -5.48 14.84 6.22
C LEU A 34 -4.50 13.79 5.71
N SER A 35 -4.52 12.59 6.30
CA SER A 35 -3.73 11.47 5.83
C SER A 35 -4.23 10.99 4.47
N ARG A 36 -5.53 10.98 4.22
CA ARG A 36 -6.06 10.67 2.88
C ARG A 36 -5.51 11.62 1.83
N PHE A 37 -5.56 12.92 2.11
CA PHE A 37 -4.97 13.93 1.24
C PHE A 37 -3.50 13.63 0.93
N PHE A 38 -2.66 13.41 1.95
CA PHE A 38 -1.25 13.10 1.72
C PHE A 38 -1.03 11.73 1.07
N ALA A 39 -1.88 10.74 1.33
CA ALA A 39 -1.83 9.46 0.62
C ALA A 39 -2.09 9.69 -0.87
N ASP A 40 -3.13 10.44 -1.24
CA ASP A 40 -3.54 10.64 -2.62
C ASP A 40 -2.52 11.45 -3.45
N VAL A 41 -1.81 12.39 -2.83
CA VAL A 41 -0.86 13.26 -3.57
C VAL A 41 0.59 12.77 -3.57
N TRP A 42 0.94 11.79 -2.74
CA TRP A 42 2.34 11.35 -2.56
C TRP A 42 2.57 9.88 -2.89
N MET A 43 2.00 8.96 -2.12
CA MET A 43 2.28 7.52 -2.23
C MET A 43 1.12 6.68 -2.79
N LEU A 44 -0.04 7.30 -3.03
CA LEU A 44 -1.24 6.69 -3.60
C LEU A 44 -1.58 5.36 -2.92
N PHE A 45 -1.73 5.39 -1.59
CA PHE A 45 -1.91 4.17 -0.81
C PHE A 45 -3.17 3.41 -1.23
N PRO A 46 -3.05 2.12 -1.57
CA PRO A 46 -4.20 1.33 -1.99
C PRO A 46 -5.13 1.02 -0.82
N LYS A 47 -6.39 0.79 -1.14
CA LYS A 47 -7.37 0.17 -0.25
C LYS A 47 -7.11 -1.33 -0.15
N GLU A 48 -7.68 -1.95 0.89
CA GLU A 48 -7.55 -3.39 1.13
C GLU A 48 -8.17 -4.21 0.00
N GLU A 49 -9.30 -3.73 -0.52
CA GLU A 49 -10.03 -4.36 -1.61
C GLU A 49 -9.21 -4.35 -2.92
N GLU A 50 -8.47 -3.28 -3.18
CA GLU A 50 -7.62 -3.18 -4.38
C GLU A 50 -6.53 -4.25 -4.38
N TYR A 51 -5.92 -4.52 -3.22
CA TYR A 51 -4.93 -5.60 -3.12
C TYR A 51 -5.54 -6.97 -3.42
N ILE A 52 -6.73 -7.26 -2.88
CA ILE A 52 -7.44 -8.53 -3.12
C ILE A 52 -7.77 -8.65 -4.61
N GLU A 53 -8.38 -7.61 -5.19
CA GLU A 53 -8.72 -7.57 -6.61
C GLU A 53 -7.50 -7.81 -7.50
N TRP A 54 -6.34 -7.23 -7.17
CA TRP A 54 -5.14 -7.44 -7.98
C TRP A 54 -4.65 -8.89 -7.98
N PHE A 55 -4.74 -9.57 -6.83
CA PHE A 55 -4.41 -10.99 -6.72
C PHE A 55 -5.40 -11.86 -7.49
N GLU A 56 -6.70 -11.60 -7.34
CA GLU A 56 -7.76 -12.33 -8.02
C GLU A 56 -7.66 -12.16 -9.54
N LYS A 57 -7.50 -10.92 -10.02
CA LYS A 57 -7.31 -10.61 -11.44
C LYS A 57 -6.08 -11.30 -12.00
N ALA A 58 -4.98 -11.37 -11.24
CA ALA A 58 -3.78 -12.08 -11.64
C ALA A 58 -3.94 -13.62 -11.65
N GLY A 59 -5.05 -14.17 -11.16
CA GLY A 59 -5.36 -15.60 -11.19
C GLY A 59 -5.04 -16.36 -9.91
N PHE A 60 -4.58 -15.69 -8.85
CA PHE A 60 -4.37 -16.33 -7.55
C PHE A 60 -5.71 -16.79 -6.93
N LYS A 61 -5.65 -17.87 -6.15
CA LYS A 61 -6.76 -18.41 -5.37
C LYS A 61 -6.43 -18.38 -3.88
N ASP A 62 -7.45 -18.62 -3.04
CA ASP A 62 -7.34 -18.56 -1.58
C ASP A 62 -6.71 -17.24 -1.10
N VAL A 63 -7.20 -16.13 -1.66
CA VAL A 63 -6.66 -14.80 -1.36
C VAL A 63 -7.05 -14.42 0.07
N GLN A 64 -6.06 -14.12 0.89
CA GLN A 64 -6.25 -13.77 2.30
C GLN A 64 -5.56 -12.46 2.60
N LEU A 65 -6.27 -11.56 3.29
CA LEU A 65 -5.74 -10.30 3.78
C LEU A 65 -5.62 -10.35 5.31
N LYS A 66 -4.44 -9.99 5.81
CA LYS A 66 -4.17 -9.82 7.23
C LYS A 66 -3.68 -8.41 7.49
N ARG A 67 -4.40 -7.66 8.33
CA ARG A 67 -3.98 -6.33 8.78
C ARG A 67 -2.76 -6.44 9.69
N ILE A 68 -1.80 -5.54 9.50
CA ILE A 68 -0.56 -5.44 10.27
C ILE A 68 -0.56 -4.08 10.97
N GLY A 69 -0.40 -4.11 12.28
CA GLY A 69 -0.36 -2.92 13.11
C GLY A 69 0.56 -3.11 14.30
N PRO A 70 1.04 -2.01 14.90
CA PRO A 70 1.77 -2.10 16.14
C PRO A 70 0.86 -2.68 17.25
N LYS A 71 1.40 -3.55 18.09
CA LYS A 71 0.64 -4.18 19.19
C LYS A 71 0.06 -3.16 20.19
N TRP A 72 0.72 -2.02 20.35
CA TRP A 72 0.31 -0.94 21.24
C TRP A 72 -0.85 -0.10 20.68
N TYR A 73 -1.17 -0.23 19.39
CA TYR A 73 -2.24 0.56 18.79
C TYR A 73 -3.61 0.00 19.21
N ARG A 74 -4.26 0.73 20.13
CA ARG A 74 -5.58 0.39 20.70
C ARG A 74 -6.72 1.17 20.03
N GLY A 75 -6.47 1.72 18.86
CA GLY A 75 -7.25 2.79 18.26
C GLY A 75 -8.28 2.41 17.23
N VAL A 76 -9.28 3.28 17.08
CA VAL A 76 -10.04 3.38 15.83
C VAL A 76 -9.16 4.15 14.84
N ARG A 77 -9.09 3.76 13.56
CA ARG A 77 -8.20 4.33 12.49
C ARG A 77 -8.31 5.86 12.24
N ARG A 78 -9.01 6.60 13.10
CA ARG A 78 -9.39 8.02 12.99
C ARG A 78 -8.23 9.02 13.13
N HIS A 79 -7.05 8.60 13.59
CA HIS A 79 -5.92 9.50 13.89
C HIS A 79 -4.90 9.64 12.75
N GLY A 80 -5.11 8.94 11.63
CA GLY A 80 -4.28 9.10 10.44
C GLY A 80 -3.03 8.23 10.36
N LEU A 81 -2.80 7.39 11.38
CA LEU A 81 -1.74 6.38 11.36
C LEU A 81 -1.95 5.43 10.16
N ILE A 82 -0.91 5.27 9.36
CA ILE A 82 -0.90 4.27 8.29
C ILE A 82 -0.82 2.89 8.94
N MET A 83 -1.75 2.03 8.55
CA MET A 83 -1.72 0.62 8.92
C MET A 83 -1.21 -0.18 7.73
N GLY A 84 -0.52 -1.28 7.98
CA GLY A 84 -0.12 -2.21 6.94
C GLY A 84 -1.16 -3.30 6.71
N CYS A 85 -1.04 -3.99 5.59
CA CYS A 85 -1.63 -5.30 5.40
C CYS A 85 -0.63 -6.24 4.73
N SER A 86 -0.83 -7.53 4.92
CA SER A 86 -0.24 -8.60 4.12
C SER A 86 -1.37 -9.28 3.37
N VAL A 87 -1.21 -9.40 2.05
CA VAL A 87 -2.11 -10.15 1.18
C VAL A 87 -1.35 -11.36 0.67
N THR A 88 -1.97 -12.53 0.77
CA THR A 88 -1.42 -13.78 0.25
C THR A 88 -2.38 -14.41 -0.73
N GLY A 89 -1.85 -15.20 -1.66
CA GLY A 89 -2.64 -15.99 -2.60
C GLY A 89 -1.83 -17.15 -3.17
N VAL A 90 -2.51 -18.24 -3.50
CA VAL A 90 -1.90 -19.49 -3.99
C VAL A 90 -2.06 -19.57 -5.51
N LYS A 91 -0.99 -19.94 -6.21
CA LYS A 91 -1.02 -20.21 -7.66
C LYS A 91 -1.64 -21.59 -7.91
N PRO A 92 -2.85 -21.69 -8.49
CA PRO A 92 -3.54 -22.98 -8.62
C PRO A 92 -2.95 -23.86 -9.72
N THR A 93 -2.49 -23.27 -10.82
CA THR A 93 -2.04 -23.99 -12.02
C THR A 93 -0.71 -23.43 -12.52
N SER A 94 0.07 -24.29 -13.20
CA SER A 94 1.28 -23.86 -13.90
C SER A 94 0.96 -22.96 -15.11
N GLY A 95 1.96 -22.23 -15.60
CA GLY A 95 1.82 -21.31 -16.73
C GLY A 95 1.69 -19.83 -16.33
N ASP A 96 1.32 -19.03 -17.31
CA ASP A 96 1.18 -17.57 -17.19
C ASP A 96 -0.14 -17.18 -16.51
N SER A 97 -0.16 -15.94 -16.01
CA SER A 97 -1.38 -15.34 -15.46
C SER A 97 -2.46 -15.21 -16.55
N PRO A 98 -3.74 -15.50 -16.24
CA PRO A 98 -4.85 -15.25 -17.16
C PRO A 98 -5.04 -13.76 -17.48
N LEU A 99 -4.46 -12.87 -16.66
CA LEU A 99 -4.57 -11.43 -16.85
C LEU A 99 -3.77 -10.96 -18.06
N GLN A 100 -4.45 -10.40 -19.05
CA GLN A 100 -3.81 -9.72 -20.16
C GLN A 100 -3.67 -8.23 -19.86
N LEU A 101 -2.44 -7.73 -19.91
CA LEU A 101 -2.11 -6.32 -19.74
C LEU A 101 -1.43 -5.85 -21.02
N GLY A 102 -1.77 -4.65 -21.49
CA GLY A 102 -1.09 -4.05 -22.65
C GLY A 102 0.40 -3.77 -22.38
N PRO A 103 1.15 -3.22 -23.34
CA PRO A 103 2.54 -2.83 -23.11
C PRO A 103 2.65 -1.85 -21.93
N LYS A 104 3.78 -1.91 -21.20
CA LYS A 104 4.07 -0.93 -20.14
C LYS A 104 4.42 0.39 -20.83
N ALA A 105 3.53 1.37 -20.77
CA ALA A 105 3.78 2.70 -21.28
C ALA A 105 4.42 3.54 -20.17
N GLU A 106 5.75 3.71 -20.21
CA GLU A 106 6.44 4.74 -19.45
C GLU A 106 6.96 5.78 -20.44
N ASP A 107 6.37 6.97 -20.41
CA ASP A 107 6.81 8.09 -21.25
C ASP A 107 7.98 8.80 -20.57
N VAL A 108 9.19 8.29 -20.83
CA VAL A 108 10.46 8.85 -20.32
C VAL A 108 10.96 10.04 -21.13
N SER A 109 10.31 10.35 -22.25
CA SER A 109 10.76 11.38 -23.20
C SER A 109 10.27 12.78 -22.85
N LYS A 110 9.26 12.91 -21.98
CA LYS A 110 8.69 14.20 -21.61
C LYS A 110 9.66 15.03 -20.78
N PRO A 111 9.93 16.29 -21.18
CA PRO A 111 10.74 17.19 -20.38
C PRO A 111 10.04 17.49 -19.05
N VAL A 112 10.82 17.48 -17.96
CA VAL A 112 10.34 17.82 -16.63
C VAL A 112 10.28 19.34 -16.51
N ASN A 113 9.13 19.89 -16.11
CA ASN A 113 9.02 21.32 -15.78
C ASN A 113 9.67 21.57 -14.40
N PRO A 114 10.74 22.40 -14.29
CA PRO A 114 11.47 22.60 -13.03
C PRO A 114 10.63 23.19 -11.90
N PHE A 115 9.68 24.08 -12.24
CA PHE A 115 8.78 24.68 -11.25
C PHE A 115 7.79 23.65 -10.70
N VAL A 116 7.18 22.85 -11.58
CA VAL A 116 6.30 21.73 -11.17
C VAL A 116 7.08 20.69 -10.36
N PHE A 117 8.33 20.42 -10.75
CA PHE A 117 9.21 19.54 -10.00
C PHE A 117 9.46 20.06 -8.58
N LEU A 118 9.81 21.34 -8.43
CA LEU A 118 10.04 21.94 -7.11
C LEU A 118 8.78 21.87 -6.23
N LEU A 119 7.61 22.19 -6.79
CA LEU A 119 6.34 22.08 -6.06
C LEU A 119 6.06 20.63 -5.61
N ARG A 120 6.24 19.65 -6.50
CA ARG A 120 6.07 18.23 -6.17
C ARG A 120 7.09 17.76 -5.12
N PHE A 121 8.32 18.26 -5.19
CA PHE A 121 9.36 17.95 -4.22
C PHE A 121 8.98 18.47 -2.83
N MET A 122 8.55 19.73 -2.72
CA MET A 122 8.09 20.33 -1.45
C MET A 122 6.86 19.60 -0.90
N LEU A 123 5.91 19.25 -1.77
CA LEU A 123 4.74 18.46 -1.38
C LEU A 123 5.13 17.08 -0.85
N GLY A 124 6.03 16.38 -1.54
CA GLY A 124 6.55 15.08 -1.14
C GLY A 124 7.32 15.15 0.18
N ALA A 125 8.17 16.17 0.37
CA ALA A 125 8.89 16.40 1.62
C ALA A 125 7.93 16.65 2.81
N THR A 126 6.87 17.43 2.58
CA THR A 126 5.84 17.72 3.59
C THR A 126 5.06 16.45 3.94
N ALA A 127 4.66 15.66 2.94
CA ALA A 127 3.97 14.39 3.15
C ALA A 127 4.86 13.39 3.91
N ALA A 128 6.15 13.31 3.57
CA ALA A 128 7.12 12.47 4.27
C ALA A 128 7.28 12.89 5.74
N ALA A 129 7.46 14.18 6.01
CA ALA A 129 7.53 14.70 7.37
C ALA A 129 6.26 14.37 8.16
N TYR A 130 5.08 14.57 7.57
CA TYR A 130 3.79 14.23 8.18
C TYR A 130 3.73 12.75 8.60
N TYR A 131 4.10 11.83 7.70
CA TYR A 131 4.04 10.40 7.97
C TYR A 131 5.16 9.86 8.87
N VAL A 132 6.22 10.64 9.10
CA VAL A 132 7.20 10.37 10.17
C VAL A 132 6.68 10.86 11.52
N LEU A 133 6.05 12.03 11.58
CA LEU A 133 5.58 12.63 12.82
C LEU A 133 4.34 11.94 13.40
N VAL A 134 3.42 11.46 12.55
CA VAL A 134 2.19 10.79 13.02
C VAL A 134 2.48 9.56 13.88
N PRO A 135 3.32 8.57 13.46
CA PRO A 135 3.68 7.44 14.31
C PRO A 135 4.36 7.84 15.62
N ILE A 136 5.24 8.85 15.60
CA ILE A 136 5.92 9.35 16.81
C ILE A 136 4.89 9.93 17.78
N TYR A 137 3.99 10.79 17.29
CA TYR A 137 2.90 11.34 18.09
C TYR A 137 2.02 10.25 18.68
N MET A 138 1.65 9.24 17.88
CA MET A 138 0.81 8.13 18.31
C MET A 138 1.50 7.25 19.36
N TRP A 139 2.80 7.01 19.20
CA TRP A 139 3.59 6.27 20.17
C TRP A 139 3.73 7.05 21.50
N LEU A 140 4.02 8.36 21.44
CA LEU A 140 4.04 9.21 22.62
C LEU A 140 2.68 9.22 23.32
N LYS A 141 1.59 9.34 22.56
CA LYS A 141 0.21 9.29 23.09
C LYS A 141 -0.05 7.98 23.82
N ASP A 142 0.43 6.84 23.30
CA ASP A 142 0.31 5.55 23.97
C ASP A 142 1.02 5.50 25.34
N GLN A 143 2.16 6.17 25.49
CA GLN A 143 2.87 6.23 26.79
C GLN A 143 2.07 6.94 27.89
N PHE A 144 1.16 7.84 27.52
CA PHE A 144 0.38 8.64 28.47
C PHE A 144 -1.07 8.16 28.62
N VAL A 145 -1.63 7.44 27.65
CA VAL A 145 -3.02 6.97 27.68
C VAL A 145 -3.11 5.64 28.43
N PRO A 146 -3.87 5.55 29.55
CA PRO A 146 -3.99 4.33 30.35
C PRO A 146 -4.44 3.12 29.53
N GLU A 147 -3.97 1.93 29.91
CA GLU A 147 -4.40 0.67 29.30
C GLU A 147 -5.93 0.50 29.35
N GLY A 148 -6.52 0.03 28.25
CA GLY A 148 -7.97 -0.13 28.10
C GLY A 148 -8.71 1.05 27.46
N GLN A 149 -8.07 2.20 27.29
CA GLN A 149 -8.63 3.32 26.52
C GLN A 149 -8.15 3.28 25.05
N PRO A 150 -9.00 3.69 24.08
CA PRO A 150 -8.62 3.74 22.67
C PRO A 150 -7.68 4.92 22.39
N ILE A 151 -6.74 4.73 21.46
CA ILE A 151 -5.73 5.73 21.06
C ILE A 151 -5.92 6.22 19.63
#